data_AF-A0A7Y5NYB9-F1
#
_entry.id   AF-A0A7Y5NYB9-F1
#
_cell.length_a   1.000
_cell.length_b   1.000
_cell.length_c   1.000
_cell.angle_alpha   90.00
_cell.angle_beta   90.00
_cell.angle_gamma   90.00
#
_symmetry.space_group_name_H-M   'P 1'
#
loop_
_entity.id
_entity.type
_entity.pdbx_description
1 polymer ?
#
loop_
_entity_poly.entity_id
_entity_poly.type
_entity_poly.pdbx_seq_one_letter_code
_entity_poly.pdbx_strand_id
1 'polypeptide(L)'
;MVTTRAPRMDDDGESSPALDGLGALRTELEQWRMDPPASSAENVERWIERVAAIRRQVELLETVRLAEREKLAVAHRAVDLERKKQRELLDAMGDACFLTDRLTTIHAANSAASLMLGVSFNTLRARPLSAFVARSSLPMLYSAIEQLPNQGVALARVALGNGAIRSVRVVLRGTLLESLHQALWIWTEERRAS
;
A
#
# COMPACT_ATOMS: atom_id res chain seq x y z
N MET A 1 -1.09 -27.26 -1.75
CA MET A 1 -0.13 -26.18 -2.04
C MET A 1 -0.79 -25.24 -3.02
N VAL A 2 -1.41 -24.18 -2.52
CA VAL A 2 -2.12 -23.17 -3.33
C VAL A 2 -1.23 -21.93 -3.36
N THR A 3 -0.61 -21.68 -4.50
CA THR A 3 0.18 -20.48 -4.77
C THR A 3 -0.79 -19.34 -5.03
N THR A 4 -1.07 -18.54 -4.00
CA THR A 4 -1.77 -17.25 -4.16
C THR A 4 -0.82 -16.28 -4.86
N ARG A 5 -0.82 -16.36 -6.19
CA ARG A 5 -0.21 -15.40 -7.09
C ARG A 5 -1.03 -14.12 -6.96
N ALA A 6 -0.39 -13.04 -6.48
CA ALA A 6 -0.97 -11.71 -6.51
C ALA A 6 -1.50 -11.42 -7.94
N PRO A 7 -2.67 -10.77 -8.08
CA PRO A 7 -3.18 -10.43 -9.39
C PRO A 7 -2.14 -9.53 -10.04
N ARG A 8 -1.63 -9.98 -11.20
CA ARG A 8 -1.06 -9.06 -12.18
C ARG A 8 -2.15 -8.03 -12.39
N MET A 9 -1.88 -6.77 -12.06
CA MET A 9 -2.53 -5.69 -12.78
C MET A 9 -2.05 -5.86 -14.21
N ASP A 10 -2.79 -6.66 -14.95
CA ASP A 10 -2.87 -6.50 -16.38
C ASP A 10 -3.35 -5.06 -16.54
N ASP A 11 -2.42 -4.22 -16.99
CA ASP A 11 -2.68 -2.94 -17.63
C ASP A 11 -3.42 -3.27 -18.93
N ASP A 12 -4.59 -3.88 -18.78
CA ASP A 12 -5.59 -3.95 -19.81
C ASP A 12 -6.10 -2.51 -19.88
N GLY A 13 -5.40 -1.73 -20.70
CA GLY A 13 -6.02 -0.71 -21.52
C GLY A 13 -7.08 -1.37 -22.42
N GLU A 14 -8.07 -2.03 -21.81
CA GLU A 14 -9.40 -2.16 -22.36
C GLU A 14 -9.86 -0.72 -22.54
N SER A 15 -9.58 -0.20 -23.75
CA SER A 15 -10.33 0.89 -24.33
C SER A 15 -11.79 0.54 -24.10
N SER A 16 -12.36 1.15 -23.06
CA SER A 16 -13.75 0.94 -22.72
C SER A 16 -14.54 1.34 -23.96
N PRO A 17 -15.41 0.48 -24.52
CA PRO A 17 -16.16 0.80 -25.74
C PRO A 17 -16.99 2.09 -25.60
N ALA A 18 -17.23 2.52 -24.36
CA ALA A 18 -17.85 3.80 -24.03
C ALA A 18 -16.94 5.04 -24.24
N LEU A 19 -15.62 4.90 -24.06
CA LEU A 19 -14.63 5.94 -24.34
C LEU A 19 -14.34 6.07 -25.83
N ASP A 20 -14.32 4.95 -26.56
CA ASP A 20 -14.20 4.95 -28.03
C ASP A 20 -15.42 5.62 -28.68
N GLY A 21 -16.63 5.40 -28.15
CA GLY A 21 -17.84 6.09 -28.57
C GLY A 21 -17.79 7.61 -28.37
N LEU A 22 -17.24 8.08 -27.24
CA LEU A 22 -17.08 9.51 -26.97
C LEU A 22 -16.03 10.17 -27.89
N GLY A 23 -14.95 9.46 -28.23
CA GLY A 23 -13.92 9.95 -29.15
C GLY A 23 -14.46 10.18 -30.57
N ALA A 24 -15.27 9.23 -31.06
CA ALA A 24 -15.97 9.37 -32.34
C ALA A 24 -16.98 10.54 -32.32
N LEU A 25 -17.77 10.65 -31.24
CA LEU A 25 -18.75 11.73 -31.06
C LEU A 25 -18.12 13.12 -30.95
N ARG A 26 -16.96 13.24 -30.29
CA ARG A 26 -16.22 14.50 -30.17
C ARG A 26 -15.67 14.96 -31.52
N THR A 27 -15.07 14.05 -32.26
CA THR A 27 -14.49 14.33 -33.58
C THR A 27 -15.58 14.76 -34.56
N GLU A 28 -16.74 14.11 -34.50
CA GLU A 28 -17.90 14.45 -35.32
C GLU A 28 -18.52 15.81 -34.92
N LEU A 29 -18.61 16.11 -33.61
CA LEU A 29 -19.04 17.43 -33.10
C LEU A 29 -18.13 18.57 -33.57
N GLU A 30 -16.81 18.36 -33.58
CA GLU A 30 -15.84 19.34 -34.07
C GLU A 30 -15.96 19.55 -35.58
N GLN A 31 -16.25 18.49 -36.33
CA GLN A 31 -16.46 18.56 -37.76
C GLN A 31 -17.75 19.30 -38.13
N TRP A 32 -18.80 19.16 -37.34
CA TRP A 32 -20.09 19.85 -37.54
C TRP A 32 -20.11 21.28 -37.00
N ARG A 33 -19.21 21.62 -36.06
CA ARG A 33 -18.96 23.02 -35.67
C ARG A 33 -18.37 23.84 -36.84
N MET A 34 -17.67 23.17 -37.75
CA MET A 34 -17.02 23.78 -38.91
C MET A 34 -17.92 23.86 -40.14
N ASP A 35 -18.96 23.02 -40.22
CA ASP A 35 -19.97 23.03 -41.29
C ASP A 35 -21.37 22.80 -40.68
N PRO A 36 -22.05 23.86 -40.21
CA PRO A 36 -23.36 23.72 -39.58
C PRO A 36 -24.35 23.19 -40.62
N PRO A 37 -25.16 22.18 -40.29
CA PRO A 37 -26.01 21.55 -41.27
C PRO A 37 -27.01 22.59 -41.80
N ALA A 38 -27.16 22.66 -43.13
CA ALA A 38 -28.02 23.63 -43.80
C ALA A 38 -29.39 23.70 -43.12
N SER A 39 -29.99 24.90 -43.05
CA SER A 39 -31.20 25.26 -42.27
C SER A 39 -32.50 24.57 -42.72
N SER A 40 -32.43 23.34 -43.20
CA SER A 40 -33.55 22.42 -43.35
C SER A 40 -34.01 21.95 -41.97
N ALA A 41 -35.33 21.85 -41.78
CA ALA A 41 -35.94 21.34 -40.56
C ALA A 41 -35.44 19.91 -40.21
N GLU A 42 -35.19 19.08 -41.23
CA GLU A 42 -34.72 17.69 -41.08
C GLU A 42 -33.30 17.61 -40.49
N ASN A 43 -32.45 18.59 -40.82
CA ASN A 43 -31.09 18.70 -40.29
C ASN A 43 -31.06 19.17 -38.83
N VAL A 44 -31.99 20.05 -38.46
CA VAL A 44 -32.15 20.54 -37.08
C VAL A 44 -32.66 19.42 -36.16
N GLU A 45 -33.63 18.62 -36.61
CA GLU A 45 -34.19 17.50 -35.84
C GLU A 45 -33.12 16.43 -35.57
N ARG A 46 -32.35 16.04 -36.61
CA ARG A 46 -31.21 15.12 -36.47
C ARG A 46 -30.15 15.64 -35.50
N TRP A 47 -29.90 16.95 -35.49
CA TRP A 47 -28.97 17.58 -34.54
C TRP A 47 -29.48 17.50 -33.09
N ILE A 48 -30.76 17.77 -32.86
CA ILE A 48 -31.39 17.67 -31.53
C ILE A 48 -31.27 16.25 -30.99
N GLU A 49 -31.58 15.23 -31.81
CA GLU A 49 -31.47 13.83 -31.41
C GLU A 49 -30.03 13.44 -31.05
N ARG A 50 -29.06 13.91 -31.84
CA ARG A 50 -27.63 13.62 -31.62
C ARG A 50 -27.13 14.25 -30.33
N VAL A 51 -27.46 15.52 -30.06
CA VAL A 51 -27.11 16.20 -28.81
C VAL A 51 -27.78 15.51 -27.62
N ALA A 52 -29.05 15.10 -27.74
CA ALA A 52 -29.74 14.35 -26.70
C ALA A 52 -29.11 12.96 -26.44
N ALA A 53 -28.59 12.30 -27.47
CA ALA A 53 -27.85 11.04 -27.31
C ALA A 53 -26.52 11.25 -26.57
N ILE A 54 -25.75 12.27 -26.95
CA ILE A 54 -24.48 12.62 -26.29
C ILE A 54 -24.71 12.98 -24.82
N ARG A 55 -25.74 13.79 -24.54
CA ARG A 55 -26.05 14.20 -23.17
C ARG A 55 -26.38 12.98 -22.29
N ARG A 56 -27.20 12.05 -22.79
CA ARG A 56 -27.50 10.79 -22.09
C ARG A 56 -26.26 9.95 -21.83
N GLN A 57 -25.33 9.89 -22.77
CA GLN A 57 -24.08 9.15 -22.61
C GLN A 57 -23.17 9.79 -21.56
N VAL A 58 -23.06 11.12 -21.55
CA VAL A 58 -22.31 11.85 -20.51
C VAL A 58 -22.92 11.63 -19.13
N GLU A 59 -24.25 11.81 -18.99
CA GLU A 59 -24.96 11.57 -17.74
C GLU A 59 -24.72 10.14 -17.22
N LEU A 60 -24.81 9.13 -18.09
CA LEU A 60 -24.53 7.75 -17.73
C LEU A 60 -23.09 7.56 -17.24
N LEU A 61 -22.09 8.09 -17.96
CA LEU A 61 -20.69 7.97 -17.56
C LEU A 61 -20.39 8.65 -16.23
N GLU A 62 -21.02 9.80 -15.97
CA GLU A 62 -20.90 10.49 -14.70
C GLU A 62 -21.45 9.65 -13.54
N THR A 63 -22.60 8.99 -13.74
CA THR A 63 -23.18 8.11 -12.71
C THR A 63 -22.27 6.91 -12.42
N VAL A 64 -21.73 6.27 -13.46
CA VAL A 64 -20.79 5.13 -13.31
C VAL A 64 -19.53 5.58 -12.58
N ARG A 65 -18.93 6.70 -12.99
CA ARG A 65 -17.72 7.25 -12.36
C ARG A 65 -17.95 7.61 -10.89
N LEU A 66 -19.12 8.16 -10.56
CA LEU A 66 -19.46 8.48 -9.18
C LEU A 66 -19.56 7.20 -8.33
N ALA A 67 -20.22 6.16 -8.86
CA ALA A 67 -20.33 4.87 -8.19
C ALA A 67 -18.96 4.19 -7.99
N GLU A 68 -18.05 4.27 -8.97
CA GLU A 68 -16.68 3.76 -8.83
C GLU A 68 -15.88 4.51 -7.76
N ARG A 69 -15.99 5.84 -7.74
CA ARG A 69 -15.35 6.66 -6.70
C ARG A 69 -15.86 6.32 -5.31
N GLU A 70 -17.16 6.08 -5.17
CA GLU A 70 -17.74 5.66 -3.89
C GLU A 70 -17.21 4.30 -3.45
N LYS A 71 -17.16 3.31 -4.35
CA LYS A 71 -16.57 1.99 -4.08
C LYS A 71 -15.12 2.11 -3.62
N LEU A 72 -14.32 2.93 -4.32
CA LEU A 72 -12.92 3.16 -3.96
C LEU A 72 -12.78 3.83 -2.58
N ALA A 73 -13.64 4.81 -2.28
CA ALA A 73 -13.65 5.47 -0.99
C ALA A 73 -13.99 4.51 0.16
N VAL A 74 -14.97 3.61 -0.06
CA VAL A 74 -15.32 2.57 0.92
C VAL A 74 -14.15 1.60 1.13
N ALA A 75 -13.50 1.15 0.05
CA ALA A 75 -12.34 0.26 0.13
C ALA A 75 -11.17 0.91 0.90
N HIS A 76 -10.86 2.19 0.63
CA HIS A 76 -9.82 2.91 1.37
C HIS A 76 -10.14 3.04 2.86
N ARG A 77 -11.38 3.39 3.23
CA ARG A 77 -11.79 3.47 4.63
C ARG A 77 -11.64 2.13 5.36
N ALA A 78 -11.99 1.03 4.70
CA ALA A 78 -11.84 -0.31 5.27
C ALA A 78 -10.37 -0.64 5.54
N VAL A 79 -9.47 -0.35 4.59
CA VAL A 79 -8.02 -0.53 4.75
C VAL A 79 -7.46 0.33 5.87
N ASP A 80 -7.88 1.59 5.96
CA ASP A 80 -7.39 2.51 7.00
C ASP A 80 -7.86 2.12 8.40
N LEU A 81 -9.10 1.61 8.53
CA LEU A 81 -9.62 1.04 9.77
C LEU A 81 -8.80 -0.17 10.20
N GLU A 82 -8.51 -1.09 9.28
CA GLU A 82 -7.70 -2.28 9.58
C GLU A 82 -6.27 -1.89 9.98
N ARG A 83 -5.63 -0.96 9.25
CA ARG A 83 -4.30 -0.43 9.62
C ARG A 83 -4.30 0.27 10.97
N LYS A 84 -5.41 0.93 11.35
CA LYS A 84 -5.56 1.53 12.68
C LYS A 84 -5.62 0.45 13.75
N LYS A 85 -6.48 -0.55 13.57
CA LYS A 85 -6.59 -1.69 14.49
C LYS A 85 -5.28 -2.44 14.65
N GLN A 86 -4.56 -2.68 13.56
CA GLN A 86 -3.23 -3.31 13.60
C GLN A 86 -2.23 -2.50 14.42
N ARG A 87 -2.22 -1.17 14.27
CA ARG A 87 -1.37 -0.30 15.10
C ARG A 87 -1.75 -0.36 16.57
N GLU A 88 -3.03 -0.30 16.89
CA GLU A 88 -3.51 -0.43 18.27
C GLU A 88 -3.09 -1.76 18.91
N LEU A 89 -3.14 -2.86 18.16
CA LEU A 89 -2.67 -4.16 18.63
C LEU A 89 -1.16 -4.19 18.89
N LEU A 90 -0.36 -3.58 18.02
CA LEU A 90 1.09 -3.47 18.22
C LEU A 90 1.45 -2.53 19.38
N ASP A 91 0.73 -1.42 19.54
CA ASP A 91 0.92 -0.47 20.65
C ASP A 91 0.48 -1.03 22.00
N ALA A 92 -0.48 -1.97 22.01
CA ALA A 92 -0.83 -2.70 23.22
C ALA A 92 0.28 -3.67 23.68
N MET A 93 1.22 -4.03 22.79
CA MET A 93 2.43 -4.76 23.18
C MET A 93 3.36 -3.78 23.92
N GLY A 94 3.61 -4.03 25.21
CA GLY A 94 4.52 -3.19 26.01
C GLY A 94 5.97 -3.23 25.51
N ASP A 95 6.36 -4.29 24.82
CA ASP A 95 7.70 -4.45 24.25
C ASP A 95 7.84 -3.76 22.89
N ALA A 96 9.01 -3.19 22.61
CA ALA A 96 9.33 -2.63 21.30
C ALA A 96 9.21 -3.69 20.19
N CYS A 97 8.40 -3.43 19.16
CA CYS A 97 8.20 -4.37 18.06
C CYS A 97 8.32 -3.70 16.69
N PHE A 98 8.78 -4.49 15.71
CA PHE A 98 8.93 -4.09 14.32
C PHE A 98 8.31 -5.14 13.41
N LEU A 99 7.52 -4.70 12.45
CA LEU A 99 7.03 -5.54 11.36
C LEU A 99 7.84 -5.21 10.12
N THR A 100 8.60 -6.18 9.62
CA THR A 100 9.45 -6.00 8.44
C THR A 100 9.04 -6.92 7.30
N ASP A 101 9.39 -6.57 6.06
CA ASP A 101 9.40 -7.52 4.95
C ASP A 101 10.69 -8.37 4.95
N ARG A 102 10.82 -9.23 3.94
CA ARG A 102 12.01 -10.08 3.70
C ARG A 102 13.28 -9.29 3.42
N LEU A 103 13.16 -8.06 2.93
CA LEU A 103 14.28 -7.15 2.69
C LEU A 103 14.62 -6.32 3.94
N THR A 104 13.99 -6.64 5.09
CA THR A 104 14.11 -5.94 6.37
C THR A 104 13.51 -4.54 6.40
N THR A 105 12.75 -4.14 5.37
CA THR A 105 12.10 -2.83 5.35
C THR A 105 11.00 -2.79 6.40
N ILE A 106 11.03 -1.79 7.28
CA ILE A 106 10.04 -1.62 8.34
C ILE A 106 8.73 -1.10 7.73
N HIS A 107 7.68 -1.91 7.85
CA HIS A 107 6.31 -1.56 7.45
C HIS A 107 5.51 -0.97 8.61
N ALA A 108 5.71 -1.51 9.82
CA ALA A 108 5.11 -1.02 11.04
C ALA A 108 6.07 -1.15 12.23
N ALA A 109 5.87 -0.31 13.25
CA ALA A 109 6.59 -0.34 14.52
C ALA A 109 5.69 0.31 15.57
N ASN A 110 5.74 -0.17 16.81
CA ASN A 110 4.96 0.44 17.88
C ASN A 110 5.65 1.68 18.47
N SER A 111 4.91 2.36 19.34
CA SER A 111 5.38 3.51 20.11
C SER A 111 6.60 3.18 20.97
N ALA A 112 6.66 2.01 21.60
CA ALA A 112 7.82 1.56 22.36
C ALA A 112 9.10 1.47 21.50
N ALA A 113 9.01 0.94 20.28
CA ALA A 113 10.12 0.91 19.34
C ALA A 113 10.59 2.32 18.91
N SER A 114 9.64 3.23 18.68
CA SER A 114 9.92 4.62 18.33
C SER A 114 10.64 5.36 19.47
N LEU A 115 10.16 5.18 20.71
CA LEU A 115 10.77 5.74 21.91
C LEU A 115 12.18 5.18 22.15
N MET A 116 12.34 3.85 22.02
CA MET A 116 13.63 3.18 22.20
C MET A 116 14.68 3.68 21.22
N LEU A 117 14.32 3.84 19.94
CA LEU A 117 15.24 4.36 18.93
C LEU A 117 15.35 5.88 18.95
N GLY A 118 14.50 6.59 19.71
CA GLY A 118 14.36 8.05 19.72
C GLY A 118 14.08 8.62 18.33
N VAL A 119 13.27 7.93 17.54
CA VAL A 119 12.95 8.28 16.15
C VAL A 119 11.45 8.15 15.95
N SER A 120 10.85 9.09 15.21
CA SER A 120 9.41 9.04 14.93
C SER A 120 9.05 7.83 14.06
N PHE A 121 7.84 7.31 14.21
CA PHE A 121 7.32 6.23 13.36
C PHE A 121 7.44 6.53 11.86
N ASN A 122 7.14 7.77 11.44
CA ASN A 122 7.23 8.18 10.05
C ASN A 122 8.65 8.07 9.48
N THR A 123 9.66 8.27 10.33
CA THR A 123 11.06 8.10 9.96
C THR A 123 11.48 6.64 9.99
N LEU A 124 10.91 5.80 10.87
CA LEU A 124 11.19 4.35 10.89
C LEU A 124 10.60 3.65 9.66
N ARG A 125 9.40 4.04 9.24
CA ARG A 125 8.68 3.44 8.12
C ARG A 125 9.49 3.55 6.83
N ALA A 126 9.44 2.48 6.02
CA ALA A 126 10.15 2.34 4.75
C ALA A 126 11.70 2.36 4.86
N ARG A 127 12.26 2.34 6.07
CA ARG A 127 13.71 2.16 6.28
C ARG A 127 14.02 0.71 6.59
N PRO A 128 15.19 0.20 6.16
CA PRO A 128 15.62 -1.13 6.53
C PRO A 128 15.99 -1.18 8.01
N LEU A 129 15.63 -2.26 8.71
CA LEU A 129 15.97 -2.49 10.11
C LEU A 129 17.48 -2.43 10.36
N SER A 130 18.27 -2.89 9.38
CA SER A 130 19.73 -2.82 9.40
C SER A 130 20.28 -1.40 9.57
N ALA A 131 19.53 -0.36 9.17
CA ALA A 131 19.95 1.04 9.37
C ALA A 131 19.98 1.47 10.83
N PHE A 132 19.30 0.73 11.72
CA PHE A 132 19.24 0.99 13.16
C PHE A 132 20.04 -0.04 13.96
N VAL A 133 20.80 -0.91 13.30
CA VAL A 133 21.60 -1.96 13.90
C VAL A 133 23.07 -1.59 13.76
N ALA A 134 23.83 -1.71 14.84
CA ALA A 134 25.26 -1.46 14.82
C ALA A 134 25.94 -2.39 13.79
N ARG A 135 26.92 -1.87 13.05
CA ARG A 135 27.60 -2.63 11.97
C ARG A 135 28.19 -3.96 12.45
N SER A 136 28.70 -4.01 13.68
CA SER A 136 29.24 -5.23 14.30
C SER A 136 28.18 -6.31 14.54
N SER A 137 26.90 -5.95 14.63
CA SER A 137 25.78 -6.86 14.87
C SER A 137 25.03 -7.27 13.59
N LEU A 138 25.33 -6.65 12.44
CA LEU A 138 24.66 -6.97 11.17
C LEU A 138 24.78 -8.45 10.76
N PRO A 139 25.95 -9.13 10.89
CA PRO A 139 26.03 -10.55 10.54
C PRO A 139 25.06 -11.42 11.34
N MET A 140 24.84 -11.11 12.62
CA MET A 140 23.90 -11.84 13.46
C MET A 140 22.44 -11.61 13.02
N LEU A 141 22.10 -10.38 12.64
CA LEU A 141 20.78 -10.06 12.11
C LEU A 141 20.51 -10.82 10.80
N TYR A 142 21.44 -10.78 9.84
CA TYR A 142 21.27 -11.47 8.56
C TYR A 142 21.17 -12.98 8.72
N SER A 143 22.01 -13.57 9.59
CA SER A 143 21.90 -15.00 9.91
C SER A 143 20.51 -15.36 10.48
N ALA A 144 19.92 -14.52 11.32
CA ALA A 144 18.57 -14.76 11.85
C ALA A 144 17.48 -14.63 10.76
N ILE A 145 17.64 -13.68 9.83
CA ILE A 145 16.72 -13.51 8.69
C ILE A 145 16.77 -14.72 7.75
N GLU A 146 17.95 -15.27 7.50
CA GLU A 146 18.12 -16.47 6.68
C GLU A 146 17.51 -17.72 7.34
N GLN A 147 17.48 -17.79 8.67
CA GLN A 147 16.91 -18.89 9.42
C GLN A 147 15.37 -18.83 9.53
N LEU A 148 14.79 -17.62 9.50
CA LEU A 148 13.35 -17.39 9.66
C LEU A 148 12.46 -18.23 8.72
N PRO A 149 12.73 -18.33 7.39
CA PRO A 149 11.94 -19.15 6.50
C PRO A 149 11.95 -20.65 6.84
N ASN A 150 13.03 -21.14 7.43
CA ASN A 150 13.23 -22.56 7.70
C ASN A 150 12.72 -22.96 9.09
N GLN A 151 12.81 -22.07 10.07
CA GLN A 151 12.51 -22.37 11.47
C GLN A 151 11.22 -21.70 11.97
N GLY A 152 10.66 -20.75 11.21
CA GLY A 152 9.50 -19.94 11.61
C GLY A 152 9.79 -18.91 12.71
N VAL A 153 10.84 -19.12 13.51
CA VAL A 153 11.31 -18.25 14.59
C VAL A 153 12.82 -18.12 14.51
N ALA A 154 13.36 -16.93 14.78
CA ALA A 154 14.81 -16.72 14.89
C ALA A 154 15.14 -15.73 16.01
N LEU A 155 16.36 -15.84 16.55
CA LEU A 155 16.88 -14.93 17.58
C LEU A 155 18.13 -14.22 17.07
N ALA A 156 18.21 -12.91 17.25
CA ALA A 156 19.39 -12.12 16.94
C ALA A 156 19.79 -11.26 18.13
N ARG A 157 21.01 -11.46 18.66
CA ARG A 157 21.61 -10.52 19.61
C ARG A 157 22.21 -9.37 18.82
N VAL A 158 21.66 -8.17 18.98
CA VAL A 158 22.08 -6.99 18.22
C VAL A 158 22.21 -5.78 19.11
N ALA A 159 23.07 -4.84 18.74
CA ALA A 159 23.05 -3.51 19.32
C ALA A 159 22.22 -2.60 18.42
N LEU A 160 21.14 -2.02 18.97
CA LEU A 160 20.25 -1.09 18.26
C LEU A 160 20.55 0.36 18.64
N GLY A 161 20.52 1.26 17.66
CA GLY A 161 20.67 2.69 17.87
C GLY A 161 20.58 3.47 16.56
N ASN A 162 20.29 4.77 16.66
CA ASN A 162 20.14 5.67 15.50
C ASN A 162 21.41 6.50 15.20
N GLY A 163 22.55 6.15 15.82
CA GLY A 163 23.82 6.91 15.74
C GLY A 163 23.89 8.15 16.64
N ALA A 164 22.76 8.77 16.97
CA ALA A 164 22.68 9.88 17.93
C ALA A 164 22.51 9.39 19.38
N ILE A 165 21.90 8.21 19.57
CA ILE A 165 21.63 7.59 20.86
C ILE A 165 22.63 6.44 21.08
N ARG A 166 23.04 6.23 22.34
CA ARG A 166 23.86 5.07 22.74
C ARG A 166 23.20 3.79 22.27
N SER A 167 23.97 2.93 21.61
CA SER A 167 23.47 1.63 21.16
C SER A 167 23.09 0.76 22.35
N VAL A 168 21.87 0.24 22.37
CA VAL A 168 21.38 -0.69 23.40
C VAL A 168 21.52 -2.11 22.88
N ARG A 169 22.14 -2.99 23.66
CA ARG A 169 22.22 -4.42 23.33
C ARG A 169 20.91 -5.10 23.68
N VAL A 170 20.38 -5.84 22.71
CA VAL A 170 19.07 -6.47 22.79
C VAL A 170 19.04 -7.83 22.13
N VAL A 171 18.08 -8.66 22.52
CA VAL A 171 17.73 -9.88 21.79
C VAL A 171 16.46 -9.60 21.00
N LEU A 172 16.55 -9.67 19.67
CA LEU A 172 15.40 -9.62 18.78
C LEU A 172 14.90 -11.02 18.52
N ARG A 173 13.62 -11.26 18.80
CA ARG A 173 12.91 -12.48 18.42
C ARG A 173 12.07 -12.22 17.18
N GLY A 174 12.52 -12.74 16.05
CA GLY A 174 11.78 -12.75 14.79
C GLY A 174 10.80 -13.90 14.75
N THR A 175 9.57 -13.66 14.30
CA THR A 175 8.58 -14.69 13.96
C THR A 175 8.03 -14.41 12.57
N LEU A 176 8.01 -15.43 11.70
CA LEU A 176 7.49 -15.30 10.35
C LEU A 176 5.95 -15.33 10.39
N LEU A 177 5.33 -14.33 9.77
CA LEU A 177 3.89 -14.30 9.51
C LEU A 177 3.66 -14.86 8.11
N GLU A 178 3.36 -16.16 8.04
CA GLU A 178 3.30 -16.94 6.79
C GLU A 178 2.37 -16.32 5.74
N SER A 179 1.25 -15.75 6.17
CA SER A 179 0.23 -15.16 5.29
C SER A 179 0.69 -13.87 4.58
N LEU A 180 1.74 -13.20 5.07
CA LEU A 180 2.13 -11.86 4.61
C LEU A 180 3.58 -11.77 4.12
N HIS A 181 4.36 -12.85 4.18
CA HIS A 181 5.82 -12.81 3.95
C HIS A 181 6.52 -11.72 4.77
N GLN A 182 5.98 -11.41 5.94
CA GLN A 182 6.49 -10.42 6.87
C GLN A 182 7.06 -11.12 8.09
N ALA A 183 8.03 -10.48 8.75
CA ALA A 183 8.58 -10.92 10.01
C ALA A 183 8.22 -9.91 11.12
N LEU A 184 7.65 -10.41 12.21
CA LEU A 184 7.45 -9.65 13.43
C LEU A 184 8.69 -9.85 14.32
N TRP A 185 9.40 -8.77 14.58
CA TRP A 185 10.54 -8.73 15.49
C TRP A 185 10.11 -8.11 16.80
N ILE A 186 10.17 -8.90 17.87
CA ILE A 186 9.88 -8.44 19.22
C ILE A 186 11.20 -8.26 19.96
N TRP A 187 11.35 -7.09 20.57
CA TRP A 187 12.42 -6.84 21.50
C TRP A 187 12.21 -7.65 22.78
N THR A 188 13.26 -8.35 23.21
CA THR A 188 13.28 -9.02 24.51
C THR A 188 14.50 -8.54 25.28
N GLU A 189 14.31 -8.20 26.56
CA GLU A 189 15.43 -7.95 27.45
C GLU A 189 16.26 -9.23 27.58
N GLU A 190 17.58 -9.07 27.52
CA GLU A 190 18.51 -10.13 27.91
C GLU A 190 18.39 -10.29 29.43
N ARG A 191 17.40 -11.07 29.90
CA ARG A 191 17.30 -11.44 31.31
C ARG A 191 18.64 -12.07 31.69
N ARG A 192 19.44 -11.33 32.46
CA ARG A 192 20.62 -11.89 33.11
C ARG A 192 20.13 -13.05 33.95
N ALA A 193 20.57 -14.25 33.61
CA ALA A 193 20.40 -15.39 34.50
C ALA A 193 21.15 -15.02 35.79
N SER A 194 20.38 -14.73 36.84
CA SER A 194 20.89 -14.55 38.20
C SER A 194 21.31 -15.88 38.79
#